data_AF-A0A6N9UY06-F1
#
_entry.id   AF-A0A6N9UY06-F1
#
_cell.length_a   1.000
_cell.length_b   1.000
_cell.length_c   1.000
_cell.angle_alpha   90.00
_cell.angle_beta   90.00
_cell.angle_gamma   90.00
#
_symmetry.space_group_name_H-M   'P 1'
#
loop_
_entity.id
_entity.type
_entity.pdbx_description
1 polymer ?
#
loop_
_entity_poly.entity_id
_entity_poly.type
_entity_poly.pdbx_seq_one_letter_code
_entity_poly.pdbx_strand_id
1 'polypeptide(L)' 'MTMAVRETPPGECPQCWQHAHDRRIHRKLKPREDCPQCIDHMVNGHPYLAPQQSKGWW' A
#
# COMPACT_ATOMS: atom_id res chain seq x y z
N MET A 1 -16.77 13.09 -9.14
CA MET A 1 -16.00 13.16 -7.89
C MET A 1 -14.93 12.08 -7.94
N THR A 2 -13.77 12.36 -8.52
CA THR A 2 -12.64 11.42 -8.51
C THR A 2 -11.69 11.89 -7.43
N MET A 3 -11.84 11.35 -6.22
CA MET A 3 -10.77 11.44 -5.24
C MET A 3 -9.54 10.80 -5.90
N ALA A 4 -8.47 11.56 -6.04
CA ALA A 4 -7.17 11.02 -6.39
C ALA A 4 -6.78 10.05 -5.26
N VAL A 5 -7.21 8.80 -5.36
CA VAL A 5 -6.53 7.67 -4.75
C VAL A 5 -5.09 7.87 -5.17
N ARG A 6 -4.19 8.10 -4.22
CA ARG A 6 -2.74 8.16 -4.48
C ARG A 6 -2.44 6.89 -5.26
N GLU A 7 -2.28 7.02 -6.57
CA GLU A 7 -2.12 5.87 -7.45
C GLU A 7 -0.87 5.16 -6.96
N THR A 8 -1.07 3.92 -6.52
CA THR A 8 0.04 3.10 -6.06
C THR A 8 0.94 2.89 -7.26
N PRO A 9 2.24 3.19 -7.16
CA PRO A 9 3.11 3.05 -8.30
C PRO A 9 3.11 1.59 -8.79
N PRO A 10 3.25 1.40 -10.11
CA PRO A 10 3.22 0.08 -10.71
C PRO A 10 4.28 -0.83 -10.09
N GLY A 11 3.88 -2.03 -9.65
CA GLY A 11 4.76 -2.98 -8.97
C GLY A 11 4.82 -2.84 -7.45
N GLU A 12 4.15 -1.86 -6.84
CA GLU A 12 3.99 -1.77 -5.39
C GLU A 12 2.61 -2.26 -4.91
N CYS A 13 2.52 -2.66 -3.65
CA CYS A 13 1.26 -3.08 -3.05
C CYS A 13 0.43 -1.87 -2.61
N PRO A 14 -0.82 -1.72 -3.08
CA PRO A 14 -1.63 -0.55 -2.77
C PRO A 14 -1.99 -0.42 -1.30
N GLN A 15 -2.10 -1.54 -0.59
CA GLN A 15 -2.34 -1.56 0.84
C GLN A 15 -1.12 -1.06 1.62
N CYS A 16 0.09 -1.50 1.26
CA CYS A 16 1.34 -1.03 1.87
C CYS A 16 1.55 0.46 1.62
N TRP A 17 1.31 0.91 0.38
CA TRP A 17 1.38 2.32 0.01
C TRP A 17 0.37 3.15 0.80
N GLN A 18 -0.88 2.69 0.92
CA GLN A 18 -1.89 3.37 1.73
C GLN A 18 -1.49 3.41 3.21
N HIS A 19 -0.95 2.33 3.78
CA HIS A 19 -0.45 2.29 5.17
C HIS A 19 0.73 3.26 5.41
N ALA A 20 1.62 3.43 4.43
CA ALA A 20 2.71 4.39 4.51
C ALA A 20 2.20 5.84 4.49
N HIS A 21 1.12 6.09 3.74
CA HIS A 21 0.60 7.42 3.49
C HIS A 21 -0.56 7.85 4.40
N ASP A 22 -1.27 6.91 4.99
CA ASP A 22 -2.39 7.15 5.89
C ASP A 22 -2.03 6.82 7.35
N ARG A 23 -1.60 7.87 8.05
CA ARG A 23 -1.26 7.81 9.47
C ARG A 23 -2.46 7.53 10.37
N ARG A 24 -3.71 7.63 9.87
CA ARG A 24 -4.91 7.34 10.66
C ARG A 24 -5.04 5.86 10.95
N ILE A 25 -4.52 5.00 10.07
CA ILE A 25 -4.49 3.55 10.25
C ILE A 25 -3.63 3.18 11.47
N HIS A 26 -2.54 3.91 11.67
CA HIS A 26 -1.66 3.75 12.82
C HIS A 26 -2.06 4.58 14.05
N ARG A 27 -3.21 5.28 14.02
CA ARG A 27 -3.68 6.08 15.16
C ARG A 27 -3.95 5.25 16.41
N LYS A 28 -4.30 3.97 16.25
CA LYS A 28 -4.58 3.05 17.36
C LYS A 28 -3.34 2.26 17.82
N LEU A 29 -2.26 2.29 17.05
CA LEU A 29 -1.00 1.62 17.39
C LEU A 29 -0.25 2.45 18.44
N LYS A 30 0.45 1.77 19.35
CA LYS A 30 1.27 2.47 20.34
C LYS A 30 2.49 3.12 19.66
N PRO A 31 3.09 4.14 20.28
CA PRO A 31 4.37 4.67 19.81
C PRO A 31 5.39 3.52 19.73
N ARG A 32 5.97 3.30 18.53
CA ARG A 32 6.96 2.23 18.23
C ARG A 32 6.39 0.81 18.14
N GLU A 33 5.07 0.66 18.01
CA GLU A 33 4.45 -0.63 17.69
C GLU A 33 4.40 -0.82 16.17
N ASP A 34 4.98 -1.92 15.70
CA ASP A 34 4.92 -2.29 14.29
C ASP A 34 3.52 -2.80 13.93
N CYS A 35 3.00 -2.33 12.80
CA CYS A 35 1.69 -2.78 12.32
C CYS A 35 1.78 -4.25 11.89
N PRO A 36 0.95 -5.15 12.45
CA PRO A 36 1.00 -6.58 12.10
C PRO A 36 0.71 -6.81 10.63
N GLN A 37 -0.14 -6.00 9.98
CA GLN A 37 -0.36 -6.09 8.52
C GLN A 37 0.89 -5.72 7.71
N CYS A 38 1.67 -4.73 8.15
CA CYS A 38 2.90 -4.36 7.44
C CYS A 38 3.98 -5.44 7.59
N ILE A 39 4.12 -6.02 8.79
CA ILE A 39 5.02 -7.15 9.01
C ILE A 39 4.57 -8.37 8.22
N ASP A 40 3.28 -8.70 8.28
CA ASP A 40 2.70 -9.81 7.53
C ASP A 40 2.98 -9.67 6.04
N HIS A 41 2.73 -8.51 5.45
CA HIS A 41 3.05 -8.26 4.05
C HIS A 41 4.56 -8.28 3.74
N MET A 42 5.41 -7.89 4.69
CA MET A 42 6.86 -7.97 4.53
C MET A 42 7.37 -9.42 4.56
N VAL A 43 6.76 -10.29 5.37
CA VAL A 43 7.18 -11.68 5.57
C VAL A 43 6.53 -12.63 4.56
N ASN A 44 5.21 -12.51 4.36
CA ASN A 44 4.41 -13.37 3.51
C ASN A 44 4.28 -12.85 2.07
N GLY A 45 4.69 -11.60 1.82
CA GLY A 45 4.57 -10.95 0.53
C GLY A 45 3.18 -10.36 0.28
N HIS A 46 3.00 -9.83 -0.93
CA HIS A 46 1.80 -9.11 -1.32
C HIS A 46 0.91 -9.98 -2.20
N PRO A 47 -0.38 -10.19 -1.86
CA PRO A 47 -1.29 -10.96 -2.71
C PRO A 47 -1.65 -10.21 -4.00
N TYR A 48 -1.56 -8.88 -3.98
CA TYR A 48 -1.85 -8.01 -5.11
C TYR A 48 -0.82 -6.89 -5.18
N LEU A 49 -0.13 -6.81 -6.32
CA LEU A 49 0.71 -5.68 -6.70
C LEU A 49 -0.06 -4.86 -7.73
N ALA A 50 0.03 -3.52 -7.62
CA ALA A 50 -0.58 -2.64 -8.59
C ALA A 50 -0.06 -3.02 -9.98
N PRO A 51 -0.96 -3.28 -10.95
CA PRO A 51 -0.56 -3.71 -12.27
C PRO A 51 0.36 -2.65 -12.85
N GLN A 52 1.55 -3.08 -13.26
CA GLN A 52 2.37 -2.30 -14.16
C GLN A 52 1.50 -1.93 -15.34
N GLN A 53 1.27 -0.62 -15.54
CA GLN A 53 0.68 -0.15 -16.79
C GLN A 53 1.61 -0.62 -17.90
N SER A 54 1.32 -1.78 -18.48
CA SER A 54 1.92 -2.20 -19.72
C SER A 54 1.59 -1.07 -20.68
N LYS A 55 2.63 -0.36 -21.15
CA LYS A 55 2.49 0.56 -22.28
C LYS A 55 1.92 -0.25 -23.43
N GLY A 56 0.59 -0.29 -23.54
CA GLY A 56 -0.13 -0.82 -24.67
C GLY A 56 0.05 0.20 -25.79
N TRP A 57 0.66 -0.24 -26.87
CA TRP A 57 0.93 0.59 -28.04
C TRP A 57 -0.41 0.93 -28.71
N TRP A 58 -0.69 2.23 -28.83
CA TRP A 58 -1.64 2.83 -29.77
C TRP A 58 -0.92 3.96 -30.51
#